data_AF-A0A7R8W5E4-F1
#
_entry.id   AF-A0A7R8W5E4-F1
#
_cell.length_a   1.000
_cell.length_b   1.000
_cell.length_c   1.000
_cell.angle_alpha   90.00
_cell.angle_beta   90.00
_cell.angle_gamma   90.00
#
_symmetry.space_group_name_H-M   'P 1'
#
loop_
_entity.id
_entity.type
_entity.pdbx_description
1 polymer ?
#
loop_
_entity_poly.entity_id
_entity_poly.type
_entity_poly.pdbx_seq_one_letter_code
_entity_poly.pdbx_strand_id
1 'polypeptide(L)'
;MFNAWDKRAVPTSGAAFPAKIYRTISRQQQVQGGRSNLPPEKVPWEAISRLLSQCIYGGKIDNEFDQRLLASFLAKLFVPASFESHFPLGPPETELAMPEGIRRDQFLSWIEALGHRQTPAWLGLPTNAETVLLIERGHDMIGKLLKMQLLEDDEEDLAYEATPMAVPGAGETKTPEGRPSWMKTLAQTADGWLGILPKEIPIGAEVLVDLEKLKDEERRKIPLISTTNCFERDSNAEQKTPGAIEDEQHRELN
;
A
#
# COMPACT_ATOMS: atom_id res chain seq x y z
N MET A 1 -0.87 4.84 -4.61
CA MET A 1 -0.30 4.95 -3.26
C MET A 1 1.22 4.91 -3.39
N PHE A 2 1.90 6.03 -3.09
CA PHE A 2 3.36 6.06 -3.07
C PHE A 2 3.80 5.58 -1.68
N ASN A 3 3.77 4.27 -1.48
CA ASN A 3 4.21 3.71 -0.21
C ASN A 3 5.72 3.47 -0.28
N ALA A 4 6.47 4.01 0.68
CA ALA A 4 7.90 3.74 0.81
C ALA A 4 8.21 2.27 1.18
N TRP A 5 7.18 1.52 1.59
CA TRP A 5 7.18 0.10 1.94
C TRP A 5 6.00 -0.55 1.24
N ASP A 6 6.14 -1.78 0.76
CA ASP A 6 5.09 -2.46 0.00
C ASP A 6 3.80 -2.66 0.80
N LYS A 7 3.93 -2.91 2.11
CA LYS A 7 2.80 -3.03 3.04
C LYS A 7 3.00 -2.18 4.29
N ARG A 8 1.89 -1.77 4.90
CA ARG A 8 1.92 -1.06 6.19
C ARG A 8 2.49 -2.00 7.26
N ALA A 9 3.74 -1.77 7.66
CA ALA A 9 4.38 -2.54 8.71
C ALA A 9 3.61 -2.39 10.03
N VAL A 10 3.20 -3.51 10.63
CA VAL A 10 2.52 -3.53 11.94
C VAL A 10 3.49 -3.00 13.01
N PRO A 11 3.06 -2.08 13.91
CA PRO A 11 3.94 -1.49 14.92
C PRO A 11 4.72 -2.57 15.69
N THR A 12 6.04 -2.42 15.77
CA THR A 12 6.85 -3.24 16.70
C THR A 12 6.63 -2.73 18.10
N SER A 13 6.39 -3.63 19.06
CA SER A 13 6.35 -3.26 20.48
C SER A 13 7.67 -2.56 20.86
N GLY A 14 7.59 -1.29 21.27
CA GLY A 14 8.75 -0.44 21.53
C GLY A 14 9.71 -0.98 22.59
N ALA A 15 9.29 -1.96 23.40
CA ALA A 15 10.12 -2.59 24.41
C ALA A 15 11.07 -3.68 23.85
N ALA A 16 10.71 -4.33 22.74
CA ALA A 16 11.51 -5.44 22.19
C ALA A 16 12.82 -4.97 21.54
N PHE A 17 12.82 -3.75 20.99
CA PHE A 17 13.96 -3.13 20.34
C PHE A 17 15.12 -2.84 21.31
N PRO A 18 14.95 -2.04 22.39
CA PRO A 18 16.04 -1.74 23.31
C PRO A 18 16.54 -2.99 24.02
N ALA A 19 15.65 -3.89 24.46
CA ALA A 19 16.04 -5.08 25.21
C ALA A 19 16.99 -6.01 24.43
N LYS A 20 16.72 -6.26 23.14
CA LYS A 20 17.57 -7.12 22.30
C LYS A 20 18.92 -6.47 21.97
N ILE A 21 18.95 -5.14 21.78
CA ILE A 21 20.17 -4.38 21.55
C ILE A 21 21.04 -4.40 22.83
N TYR A 22 20.47 -4.04 23.98
CA TYR A 22 21.18 -4.06 25.26
C TYR A 22 21.75 -5.44 25.57
N ARG A 23 21.03 -6.53 25.27
CA ARG A 23 21.52 -7.90 25.48
C ARG A 23 22.73 -8.24 24.61
N THR A 24 22.74 -7.78 23.37
CA THR A 24 23.84 -8.03 22.43
C THR A 24 25.09 -7.23 22.82
N ILE A 25 24.90 -5.95 23.16
CA ILE A 25 26.00 -5.07 23.59
C ILE A 25 26.58 -5.52 24.94
N SER A 26 25.73 -5.84 25.92
CA SER A 26 26.19 -6.31 27.24
C SER A 26 26.96 -7.63 27.15
N ARG A 27 26.52 -8.56 26.29
CA ARG A 27 27.27 -9.80 26.01
C ARG A 27 28.66 -9.52 25.44
N GLN A 28 28.79 -8.52 24.57
CA GLN A 28 30.08 -8.12 24.00
C GLN A 28 30.97 -7.42 25.03
N GLN A 29 30.41 -6.59 25.90
CA GLN A 29 31.14 -5.97 27.01
C GLN A 29 31.67 -7.01 28.02
N GLN A 30 30.91 -8.08 28.28
CA GLN A 30 31.36 -9.20 29.11
C GLN A 30 32.56 -9.94 28.48
N VAL A 31 32.56 -10.14 27.16
CA VAL A 31 33.69 -10.78 26.45
C VAL A 31 34.96 -9.92 26.49
N GLN A 32 34.82 -8.58 26.58
CA GLN A 32 35.95 -7.64 26.57
C GLN A 32 36.38 -7.10 27.94
N GLY A 33 35.92 -7.72 29.04
CA GLY A 33 36.43 -7.43 30.38
C GLY A 33 35.83 -6.19 31.06
N GLY A 34 34.57 -5.85 30.77
CA GLY A 34 33.79 -4.92 31.61
C GLY A 34 34.19 -3.44 31.55
N ARG A 35 34.92 -3.00 30.52
CA ARG A 35 35.22 -1.59 30.30
C ARG A 35 33.94 -0.84 29.89
N SER A 36 33.71 0.35 30.45
CA SER A 36 32.55 1.19 30.18
C SER A 36 32.54 1.78 28.76
N ASN A 37 33.73 1.98 28.18
CA ASN A 37 33.89 2.59 26.85
C ASN A 37 34.49 1.56 25.87
N LEU A 38 33.79 1.31 24.77
CA LEU A 38 34.22 0.41 23.70
C LEU A 38 34.63 1.26 22.49
N PRO A 39 35.81 1.05 21.88
CA PRO A 39 36.13 1.71 20.62
C PRO A 39 35.18 1.22 19.51
N PRO A 40 34.80 2.10 18.56
CA PRO A 40 33.78 1.82 17.55
C PRO A 40 34.14 0.62 16.64
N GLU A 41 35.41 0.34 16.42
CA GLU A 41 35.88 -0.81 15.63
C GLU A 41 35.57 -2.16 16.28
N LYS A 42 35.47 -2.19 17.61
CA LYS A 42 35.21 -3.42 18.38
C LYS A 42 33.72 -3.70 18.56
N VAL A 43 32.86 -2.80 18.09
CA VAL A 43 31.41 -3.00 18.08
C VAL A 43 31.09 -3.98 16.94
N PRO A 44 30.35 -5.08 17.20
CA PRO A 44 29.98 -6.01 16.14
C PRO A 44 28.80 -5.46 15.33
N TRP A 45 29.10 -4.53 14.42
CA TRP A 45 28.13 -3.86 13.54
C TRP A 45 27.28 -4.84 12.73
N GLU A 46 27.90 -5.89 12.20
CA GLU A 46 27.18 -6.93 11.47
C GLU A 46 26.19 -7.69 12.36
N ALA A 47 26.53 -7.94 13.63
CA ALA A 47 25.63 -8.65 14.54
C ALA A 47 24.41 -7.80 14.88
N ILE A 48 24.61 -6.48 15.08
CA ILE A 48 23.51 -5.53 15.32
C ILE A 48 22.63 -5.43 14.07
N SER A 49 23.24 -5.25 12.89
CA SER A 49 22.52 -5.15 11.62
C SER A 49 21.73 -6.41 11.31
N ARG A 50 22.31 -7.61 11.48
CA ARG A 50 21.58 -8.88 11.30
C ARG A 50 20.46 -9.07 12.33
N LEU A 51 20.71 -8.73 13.59
CA LEU A 51 19.68 -8.82 14.64
C LEU A 51 18.48 -7.91 14.33
N LEU A 52 18.74 -6.67 13.90
CA LEU A 52 17.67 -5.74 13.52
C LEU A 52 16.95 -6.20 12.25
N SER A 53 17.72 -6.56 11.21
CA SER A 53 17.23 -6.96 9.91
C SER A 53 16.42 -8.26 9.95
N GLN A 54 16.84 -9.27 10.71
CA GLN A 54 16.21 -10.59 10.71
C GLN A 54 15.33 -10.84 11.93
N CYS A 55 15.76 -10.43 13.14
CA CYS A 55 15.10 -10.83 14.38
C CYS A 55 14.09 -9.81 14.92
N ILE A 56 14.12 -8.55 14.49
CA ILE A 56 13.18 -7.51 14.94
C ILE A 56 12.23 -7.11 13.82
N TYR A 57 12.80 -6.65 12.70
CA TYR A 57 12.01 -6.10 11.60
C TYR A 57 11.73 -7.12 10.50
N GLY A 58 12.67 -8.03 10.17
CA GLY A 58 12.51 -9.00 9.08
C GLY A 58 11.44 -10.05 9.29
N GLY A 59 11.09 -10.38 10.54
CA GLY A 59 9.99 -11.32 10.81
C GLY A 59 8.61 -10.81 10.37
N LYS A 60 8.48 -9.52 10.02
CA LYS A 60 7.23 -8.91 9.54
C LYS A 60 7.28 -8.54 8.05
N ILE A 61 8.42 -8.69 7.40
CA ILE A 61 8.62 -8.32 6.00
C ILE A 61 8.51 -9.61 5.17
N ASP A 62 7.49 -9.68 4.32
CA ASP A 62 7.28 -10.79 3.38
C ASP A 62 7.86 -10.48 2.00
N ASN A 63 8.16 -9.22 1.71
CA ASN A 63 8.74 -8.78 0.44
C ASN A 63 10.27 -8.72 0.48
N GLU A 64 10.93 -9.35 -0.50
CA GLU A 64 12.39 -9.31 -0.65
C GLU A 64 12.91 -7.89 -0.91
N PHE A 65 12.14 -7.05 -1.60
CA PHE A 65 12.52 -5.67 -1.88
C PHE A 65 12.61 -4.84 -0.59
N ASP A 66 11.59 -4.92 0.25
CA ASP A 66 11.56 -4.25 1.56
C ASP A 66 12.66 -4.76 2.50
N GLN A 67 12.98 -6.06 2.41
CA GLN A 67 14.08 -6.65 3.19
C GLN A 67 15.44 -6.08 2.76
N ARG A 68 15.66 -5.91 1.45
CA ARG A 68 16.87 -5.26 0.90
C ARG A 68 16.92 -3.77 1.25
N LEU A 69 15.79 -3.07 1.20
CA LEU A 69 15.67 -1.67 1.58
C LEU A 69 16.05 -1.48 3.05
N LEU A 70 15.49 -2.29 3.96
CA LEU A 70 15.84 -2.29 5.37
C LEU A 70 17.35 -2.53 5.58
N ALA A 71 17.90 -3.53 4.90
CA ALA A 71 19.32 -3.86 4.99
C ALA A 71 20.20 -2.67 4.55
N SER A 72 19.81 -1.94 3.49
CA SER A 72 20.51 -0.75 3.02
C SER A 72 20.49 0.41 4.03
N PHE A 73 19.35 0.64 4.69
CA PHE A 73 19.24 1.64 5.76
C PHE A 73 20.13 1.30 6.96
N LEU A 74 20.10 0.04 7.39
CA LEU A 74 20.92 -0.43 8.51
C LEU A 74 22.42 -0.35 8.17
N ALA A 75 22.80 -0.75 6.96
CA ALA A 75 24.19 -0.67 6.50
C ALA A 75 24.72 0.77 6.39
N LYS A 76 23.85 1.76 6.13
CA LYS A 76 24.23 3.18 6.10
C LYS A 76 24.41 3.76 7.50
N LEU A 77 23.56 3.37 8.47
CA LEU A 77 23.53 3.97 9.81
C LEU A 77 24.49 3.28 10.81
N PHE A 78 24.70 1.97 10.70
CA PHE A 78 25.49 1.17 11.64
C PHE A 78 26.91 0.93 11.12
N VAL A 79 27.70 2.00 11.02
CA VAL A 79 29.08 2.01 10.50
C VAL A 79 30.00 2.64 11.55
N PRO A 80 31.29 2.25 11.67
CA PRO A 80 32.23 2.94 12.56
C PRO A 80 32.28 4.46 12.36
N ALA A 81 32.15 4.93 11.11
CA ALA A 81 32.08 6.34 10.74
C ALA A 81 30.87 7.07 11.35
N SER A 82 29.83 6.36 11.78
CA SER A 82 28.71 6.97 12.48
C SER A 82 29.10 7.53 13.85
N PHE A 83 30.28 7.20 14.38
CA PHE A 83 30.82 7.78 15.62
C PHE A 83 31.72 9.01 15.36
N GLU A 84 31.93 9.38 14.10
CA GLU A 84 32.67 10.59 13.75
C GLU A 84 31.81 11.84 13.98
N SER A 85 32.51 12.96 14.19
CA SER A 85 31.89 14.27 14.30
C SER A 85 31.11 14.60 13.01
N HIS A 86 29.91 15.17 13.15
CA HIS A 86 29.07 15.60 12.03
C HIS A 86 28.65 14.52 11.02
N PHE A 87 28.39 13.29 11.48
CA PHE A 87 27.86 12.23 10.60
C PHE A 87 26.47 12.61 10.00
N PRO A 88 26.28 12.58 8.66
CA PRO A 88 25.01 12.94 8.03
C PRO A 88 23.97 11.81 8.19
N LEU A 89 22.82 12.12 8.77
CA LEU A 89 21.73 11.16 8.99
C LEU A 89 20.86 10.96 7.73
N GLY A 90 20.79 11.96 6.86
CA GLY A 90 19.96 11.94 5.66
C GLY A 90 20.76 11.99 4.36
N PRO A 91 20.10 12.26 3.23
CA PRO A 91 20.76 12.66 1.98
C PRO A 91 21.55 13.97 2.17
N PRO A 92 22.53 14.27 1.30
CA PRO A 92 23.35 15.48 1.40
C PRO A 92 22.54 16.80 1.32
N GLU A 93 21.33 16.75 0.77
CA GLU A 93 20.41 17.89 0.71
C GLU A 93 19.78 18.22 2.08
N THR A 94 19.87 17.31 3.04
CA THR A 94 19.38 17.51 4.40
C THR A 94 20.54 17.84 5.32
N GLU A 95 20.54 19.03 5.92
CA GLU A 95 21.53 19.47 6.91
C GLU A 95 21.35 18.78 8.28
N LEU A 96 20.89 17.52 8.28
CA LEU A 96 20.65 16.74 9.48
C LEU A 96 21.91 15.95 9.85
N ALA A 97 22.67 16.48 10.81
CA ALA A 97 23.85 15.83 11.38
C ALA A 97 23.55 15.17 12.72
N MET A 98 24.29 14.11 13.04
CA MET A 98 24.22 13.44 14.34
C MET A 98 24.69 14.39 15.47
N PRO A 99 23.97 14.47 16.61
CA PRO A 99 24.40 15.29 17.73
C PRO A 99 25.62 14.70 18.44
N GLU A 100 26.53 15.58 18.87
CA GLU A 100 27.67 15.22 19.70
C GLU A 100 27.23 15.16 21.16
N GLY A 101 26.84 13.97 21.60
CA GLY A 101 26.44 13.75 22.98
C GLY A 101 26.68 12.33 23.45
N ILE A 102 27.00 12.18 24.73
CA ILE A 102 27.16 10.88 25.40
C ILE A 102 25.96 10.65 26.35
N ARG A 103 25.31 11.73 26.79
CA ARG A 103 24.21 11.68 27.75
C ARG A 103 22.86 11.75 27.06
N ARG A 104 21.87 11.05 27.63
CA ARG A 104 20.47 11.08 27.18
C ARG A 104 19.92 12.51 27.04
N ASP A 105 20.21 13.38 28.01
CA ASP A 105 19.69 14.74 28.06
C ASP A 105 20.10 15.57 26.83
N GLN A 106 21.33 15.35 26.33
CA GLN A 106 21.86 16.04 25.15
C GLN A 106 21.10 15.60 23.88
N PHE A 107 20.82 14.31 23.74
CA PHE A 107 20.00 13.79 22.65
C PHE A 107 18.57 14.33 22.71
N LEU A 108 17.97 14.45 23.91
CA LEU A 108 16.63 15.02 24.06
C LEU A 108 16.61 16.50 23.65
N SER A 109 17.58 17.30 24.10
CA SER A 109 17.67 18.71 23.67
C SER A 109 17.85 18.87 22.15
N TRP A 110 18.57 17.94 21.52
CA TRP A 110 18.72 17.94 20.05
C TRP A 110 17.41 17.56 19.34
N ILE A 111 16.66 16.58 19.86
CA ILE A 111 15.34 16.21 19.33
C ILE A 111 14.34 17.36 19.48
N GLU A 112 14.37 18.08 20.61
CA GLU A 112 13.51 19.24 20.85
C GLU A 112 13.87 20.44 19.97
N ALA A 113 15.16 20.61 19.63
CA ALA A 113 15.62 21.61 18.69
C ALA A 113 15.24 21.29 17.23
N LEU A 114 14.86 20.05 16.92
CA LEU A 114 14.38 19.67 15.60
C LEU A 114 13.02 20.34 15.32
N GLY A 115 12.94 21.08 14.20
CA GLY A 115 11.72 21.76 13.80
C GLY A 115 10.56 20.82 13.50
N HIS A 116 9.32 21.34 13.58
CA HIS A 116 8.09 20.58 13.28
C HIS A 116 7.93 20.19 11.80
N ARG A 117 8.62 20.88 10.87
CA ARG A 117 8.56 20.59 9.44
C ARG A 117 9.55 19.50 9.07
N GLN A 118 9.07 18.27 9.08
CA GLN A 118 9.78 17.10 8.58
C GLN A 118 9.42 16.91 7.10
N THR A 119 10.42 16.99 6.21
CA THR A 119 10.22 16.75 4.78
C THR A 119 10.50 15.28 4.45
N PRO A 120 9.85 14.71 3.41
CA PRO A 120 10.11 13.33 2.99
C PRO A 120 11.57 13.10 2.55
N ALA A 121 12.30 14.17 2.24
CA ALA A 121 13.71 14.15 1.90
C ALA A 121 14.58 13.54 3.01
N TRP A 122 14.18 13.62 4.29
CA TRP A 122 14.92 12.99 5.39
C TRP A 122 15.01 11.46 5.24
N LEU A 123 14.01 10.85 4.60
CA LEU A 123 13.95 9.42 4.31
C LEU A 123 14.56 9.07 2.94
N GLY A 124 15.13 10.06 2.23
CA GLY A 124 15.61 9.88 0.85
C GLY A 124 14.48 9.76 -0.18
N LEU A 125 13.25 10.15 0.19
CA LEU A 125 12.11 10.15 -0.71
C LEU A 125 12.02 11.49 -1.46
N PRO A 126 11.55 11.47 -2.73
CA PRO A 126 11.34 12.71 -3.48
C PRO A 126 10.26 13.56 -2.82
N THR A 127 10.39 14.88 -2.95
CA THR A 127 9.42 15.86 -2.41
C THR A 127 7.99 15.66 -2.96
N ASN A 128 7.86 15.09 -4.16
CA ASN A 128 6.57 14.69 -4.75
C ASN A 128 5.81 13.64 -3.92
N ALA A 129 6.48 12.89 -3.04
CA ALA A 129 5.79 11.93 -2.18
C ALA A 129 4.89 12.64 -1.16
N GLU A 130 5.28 13.84 -0.70
CA GLU A 130 4.48 14.63 0.24
C GLU A 130 3.21 15.17 -0.43
N THR A 131 3.31 15.62 -1.69
CA THR A 131 2.14 16.16 -2.42
C THR A 131 1.08 15.08 -2.60
N VAL A 132 1.46 13.86 -2.98
CA VAL A 132 0.54 12.72 -3.12
C VAL A 132 -0.13 12.39 -1.78
N LEU A 133 0.65 12.35 -0.69
CA LEU A 133 0.11 12.09 0.65
C LEU A 133 -0.89 13.19 1.10
N LEU A 134 -0.60 14.45 0.79
CA LEU A 134 -1.48 15.57 1.12
C LEU A 134 -2.77 15.52 0.30
N ILE A 135 -2.71 15.15 -0.97
CA ILE A 135 -3.90 14.98 -1.82
C ILE A 135 -4.79 13.85 -1.28
N GLU A 136 -4.21 12.70 -0.93
CA GLU A 136 -4.95 11.57 -0.36
C GLU A 136 -5.64 11.96 0.96
N ARG A 137 -4.92 12.64 1.86
CA ARG A 137 -5.49 13.18 3.10
C ARG A 137 -6.58 14.23 2.85
N GLY A 138 -6.42 15.05 1.82
CA GLY A 138 -7.42 16.03 1.39
C GLY A 138 -8.71 15.36 0.90
N HIS A 139 -8.59 14.33 0.06
CA HIS A 139 -9.72 13.52 -0.39
C HIS A 139 -10.43 12.84 0.79
N ASP A 140 -9.69 12.24 1.72
CA ASP A 140 -10.25 11.63 2.93
C ASP A 140 -10.98 12.65 3.82
N MET A 141 -10.44 13.87 3.96
CA MET A 141 -11.06 14.95 4.72
C MET A 141 -12.36 15.40 4.06
N ILE A 142 -12.34 15.65 2.75
CA ILE A 142 -13.54 16.05 1.99
C ILE A 142 -14.59 14.94 2.03
N GLY A 143 -14.19 13.69 1.86
CA GLY A 143 -15.11 12.55 1.96
C GLY A 143 -15.75 12.40 3.34
N LYS A 144 -15.02 12.71 4.41
CA LYS A 144 -15.58 12.75 5.78
C LYS A 144 -16.53 13.93 5.99
N LEU A 145 -16.18 15.12 5.46
CA LEU A 145 -17.04 16.30 5.54
C LEU A 145 -18.35 16.11 4.76
N LEU A 146 -18.29 15.52 3.56
CA LEU A 146 -19.48 15.20 2.78
C LEU A 146 -20.39 14.22 3.52
N LYS A 147 -19.83 13.19 4.14
CA LYS A 147 -20.60 12.26 4.98
C LYS A 147 -21.23 12.94 6.19
N MET A 148 -20.54 13.91 6.80
CA MET A 148 -21.09 14.70 7.91
C MET A 148 -22.27 15.56 7.45
N GLN A 149 -22.16 16.21 6.28
CA GLN A 149 -23.25 17.00 5.70
C GLN A 149 -24.47 16.13 5.36
N LEU A 150 -24.26 14.95 4.75
CA LEU A 150 -25.36 14.05 4.41
C LEU A 150 -26.14 13.56 5.65
N LEU A 151 -25.46 13.40 6.79
CA LEU A 151 -26.13 13.05 8.05
C LEU A 151 -26.97 14.20 8.61
N GLU A 152 -26.59 15.46 8.36
CA GLU A 152 -27.39 16.64 8.71
C GLU A 152 -28.65 16.72 7.82
N ASP A 153 -28.51 16.43 6.51
CA ASP A 153 -29.62 16.43 5.55
C ASP A 153 -30.62 15.27 5.81
N ASP A 154 -30.13 14.06 6.13
CA ASP A 154 -30.98 12.88 6.41
C ASP A 154 -31.82 13.02 7.70
N GLU A 155 -31.35 13.77 8.70
CA GLU A 155 -32.06 14.01 9.97
C GLU A 155 -33.20 15.04 9.80
N GLU A 156 -33.07 15.96 8.84
CA GLU A 156 -34.06 16.98 8.52
C GLU A 156 -35.23 16.39 7.69
N ASP A 157 -34.96 15.50 6.73
CA ASP A 157 -36.00 14.87 5.88
C ASP A 157 -36.91 13.88 6.65
N LEU A 158 -36.37 13.16 7.66
CA LEU A 158 -37.16 12.25 8.50
C LEU A 158 -38.15 12.96 9.43
N ALA A 159 -37.91 14.24 9.75
CA ALA A 159 -38.78 15.04 10.61
C ALA A 159 -40.03 15.56 9.88
N TYR A 160 -39.99 15.69 8.54
CA TYR A 160 -41.10 16.22 7.74
C TYR A 160 -42.06 15.16 7.18
N GLU A 161 -41.68 13.87 7.12
CA GLU A 161 -42.59 12.80 6.66
C GLU A 161 -43.57 12.31 7.74
N ALA A 162 -43.40 12.70 9.01
CA ALA A 162 -44.24 12.25 10.13
C ALA A 162 -45.54 13.07 10.34
N THR A 163 -46.22 13.49 9.27
CA THR A 163 -47.60 14.00 9.36
C THR A 163 -48.59 13.09 8.63
N PRO A 164 -49.28 12.17 9.33
CA PRO A 164 -50.33 11.36 8.74
C PRO A 164 -51.63 12.17 8.69
N MET A 165 -51.89 12.85 7.57
CA MET A 165 -53.26 13.28 7.24
C MET A 165 -53.88 12.31 6.24
N ALA A 166 -55.00 11.74 6.67
CA ALA A 166 -55.74 10.63 6.09
C ALA A 166 -56.43 10.93 4.75
N VAL A 167 -56.60 9.88 3.90
CA VAL A 167 -57.90 9.51 3.27
C VAL A 167 -57.91 8.01 2.93
N PRO A 168 -58.93 7.22 3.29
CA PRO A 168 -59.10 5.83 2.85
C PRO A 168 -59.97 5.75 1.59
N GLY A 169 -59.47 5.06 0.56
CA GLY A 169 -60.32 4.48 -0.50
C GLY A 169 -60.09 5.02 -1.91
N ALA A 170 -59.37 4.25 -2.72
CA ALA A 170 -59.71 3.94 -4.10
C ALA A 170 -58.69 2.90 -4.59
N GLY A 171 -59.16 1.71 -4.96
CA GLY A 171 -58.30 0.68 -5.54
C GLY A 171 -57.89 1.08 -6.94
N GLU A 172 -56.59 1.05 -7.21
CA GLU A 172 -56.05 1.01 -8.56
C GLU A 172 -54.72 0.27 -8.53
N THR A 173 -54.50 -0.50 -9.59
CA THR A 173 -53.52 -1.56 -9.78
C THR A 173 -52.10 -1.23 -9.30
N LYS A 174 -51.57 -2.07 -8.42
CA LYS A 174 -50.14 -2.12 -8.09
C LYS A 174 -49.34 -2.61 -9.30
N THR A 175 -49.00 -1.70 -10.22
CA THR A 175 -47.83 -1.89 -11.07
C THR A 175 -46.58 -1.81 -10.19
N PRO A 176 -45.52 -2.61 -10.46
CA PRO A 176 -44.28 -2.57 -9.69
C PRO A 176 -43.42 -1.34 -10.05
N GLU A 177 -44.02 -0.15 -10.09
CA GLU A 177 -43.35 1.13 -10.40
C GLU A 177 -42.70 1.79 -9.16
N GLY A 178 -42.23 0.98 -8.21
CA GLY A 178 -41.50 1.45 -7.02
C GLY A 178 -40.00 1.66 -7.24
N ARG A 179 -39.50 1.68 -8.49
CA ARG A 179 -38.06 1.81 -8.74
C ARG A 179 -37.63 3.28 -8.69
N PRO A 180 -36.71 3.65 -7.78
CA PRO A 180 -36.26 5.04 -7.62
C PRO A 180 -35.57 5.57 -8.88
N SER A 181 -35.58 6.89 -9.06
CA SER A 181 -35.09 7.57 -10.27
C SER A 181 -33.62 7.21 -10.61
N TRP A 182 -32.74 7.13 -9.61
CA TRP A 182 -31.34 6.73 -9.81
C TRP A 182 -31.19 5.33 -10.41
N MET A 183 -32.10 4.40 -10.10
CA MET A 183 -32.07 3.03 -10.62
C MET A 183 -32.47 2.97 -12.10
N LYS A 184 -33.42 3.83 -12.52
CA LYS A 184 -33.79 3.98 -13.93
C LYS A 184 -32.64 4.60 -14.73
N THR A 185 -31.99 5.63 -14.18
CA THR A 185 -30.81 6.26 -14.78
C THR A 185 -29.62 5.30 -14.84
N LEU A 186 -29.40 4.50 -13.79
CA LEU A 186 -28.35 3.48 -13.76
C LEU A 186 -28.58 2.41 -14.85
N ALA A 187 -29.81 1.92 -15.01
CA ALA A 187 -30.13 0.97 -16.07
C ALA A 187 -29.86 1.54 -17.47
N GLN A 188 -30.30 2.78 -17.72
CA GLN A 188 -30.05 3.46 -19.00
C GLN A 188 -28.55 3.67 -19.28
N THR A 189 -27.77 4.04 -18.25
CA THR A 189 -26.32 4.17 -18.40
C THR A 189 -25.67 2.83 -18.66
N ALA A 190 -26.02 1.78 -17.91
CA ALA A 190 -25.52 0.41 -18.11
C ALA A 190 -25.80 -0.12 -19.53
N ASP A 191 -27.01 0.10 -20.06
CA ASP A 191 -27.35 -0.26 -21.44
C ASP A 191 -26.50 0.51 -22.46
N GLY A 192 -26.16 1.77 -22.15
CA GLY A 192 -25.20 2.56 -22.92
C GLY A 192 -23.79 1.94 -22.93
N TRP A 193 -23.28 1.52 -21.76
CA TRP A 193 -21.97 0.83 -21.66
C TRP A 193 -21.97 -0.51 -22.38
N LEU A 194 -23.07 -1.28 -22.29
CA LEU A 194 -23.25 -2.55 -23.00
C LEU A 194 -23.23 -2.35 -24.53
N GLY A 195 -23.81 -1.25 -25.02
CA GLY A 195 -23.77 -0.90 -26.44
C GLY A 195 -22.39 -0.47 -26.95
N ILE A 196 -21.52 0.05 -26.08
CA ILE A 196 -20.13 0.45 -26.40
C ILE A 196 -19.21 -0.78 -26.40
N LEU A 197 -19.53 -1.80 -25.60
CA LEU A 197 -18.77 -3.04 -25.57
C LEU A 197 -18.89 -3.78 -26.93
N PRO A 198 -17.77 -4.30 -27.46
CA PRO A 198 -17.81 -5.14 -28.66
C PRO A 198 -18.73 -6.34 -28.43
N LYS A 199 -19.72 -6.52 -29.31
CA LYS A 199 -20.65 -7.68 -29.26
C LYS A 199 -19.95 -9.02 -29.41
N GLU A 200 -18.82 -9.01 -30.10
CA GLU A 200 -17.87 -10.11 -30.18
C GLU A 200 -16.48 -9.52 -29.99
N ILE A 201 -15.76 -10.02 -28.99
CA ILE A 201 -14.31 -9.79 -28.91
C ILE A 201 -13.74 -10.58 -30.09
N PRO A 202 -13.04 -9.95 -31.05
CA PRO A 202 -12.42 -10.69 -32.13
C PRO A 202 -11.39 -11.62 -31.49
N ILE A 203 -11.78 -12.89 -31.32
CA ILE A 203 -10.88 -13.97 -30.98
C ILE A 203 -9.76 -13.87 -32.02
N GLY A 204 -8.50 -13.90 -31.58
CA GLY A 204 -7.30 -13.76 -32.42
C GLY A 204 -7.10 -14.86 -33.45
N ALA A 205 -8.16 -15.33 -34.12
CA ALA A 205 -8.14 -16.25 -35.24
C ALA A 205 -7.38 -15.66 -36.44
N GLU A 206 -7.47 -14.34 -36.70
CA GLU A 206 -6.67 -13.74 -37.78
C GLU A 206 -5.15 -13.81 -37.49
N VAL A 207 -4.74 -13.68 -36.22
CA VAL A 207 -3.30 -13.77 -35.84
C VAL A 207 -2.83 -15.23 -35.75
N LEU A 208 -3.71 -16.16 -35.36
CA LEU A 208 -3.41 -17.61 -35.32
C LEU A 208 -3.26 -18.23 -36.72
N VAL A 209 -4.06 -17.79 -37.68
CA VAL A 209 -4.02 -18.30 -39.08
C VAL A 209 -2.69 -17.96 -39.77
N ASP A 210 -2.05 -16.84 -39.42
CA ASP A 210 -0.75 -16.49 -39.98
C ASP A 210 0.42 -17.24 -39.32
N LEU A 211 0.25 -17.71 -38.08
CA LEU A 211 1.23 -18.56 -37.39
C LEU A 211 1.19 -20.04 -37.82
N GLU A 212 0.07 -20.54 -38.34
CA GLU A 212 -0.01 -21.88 -38.95
C GLU A 212 0.69 -21.98 -40.31
N LYS A 213 0.89 -20.86 -41.01
CA LYS A 213 1.55 -20.82 -42.33
C LYS A 213 3.08 -20.77 -42.27
N LEU A 214 3.67 -20.61 -41.08
CA LEU A 214 5.12 -20.62 -40.88
C LEU A 214 5.63 -22.06 -40.74
N LYS A 215 6.73 -22.38 -41.43
CA LYS A 215 7.37 -23.71 -41.35
C LYS A 215 7.80 -23.98 -39.90
N ASP A 216 7.63 -25.24 -39.45
CA ASP A 216 7.83 -25.68 -38.07
C ASP A 216 9.17 -25.28 -37.43
N GLU A 217 10.22 -25.07 -38.24
CA GLU A 217 11.54 -24.63 -37.77
C GLU A 217 11.60 -23.17 -37.33
N GLU A 218 10.78 -22.29 -37.91
CA GLU A 218 10.68 -20.87 -37.53
C GLU A 218 9.79 -20.70 -36.30
N ARG A 219 8.75 -21.55 -36.15
CA ARG A 219 7.92 -21.63 -34.93
C ARG A 219 8.78 -21.87 -33.69
N ARG A 220 9.72 -22.82 -33.74
CA ARG A 220 10.57 -23.18 -32.57
C ARG A 220 11.56 -22.10 -32.14
N LYS A 221 11.81 -21.07 -32.98
CA LYS A 221 12.73 -19.97 -32.67
C LYS A 221 12.06 -18.78 -32.00
N ILE A 222 10.72 -18.76 -31.92
CA ILE A 222 9.98 -17.67 -31.29
C ILE A 222 9.86 -17.97 -29.79
N PRO A 223 10.50 -17.18 -28.89
CA PRO A 223 10.49 -17.43 -27.44
C PRO A 223 9.10 -17.41 -26.81
N LEU A 224 8.10 -16.90 -27.55
CA LEU A 224 6.72 -16.75 -27.12
C LEU A 224 5.88 -18.04 -27.18
N ILE A 225 6.41 -19.18 -27.65
CA ILE A 225 5.62 -20.43 -27.67
C ILE A 225 5.47 -21.06 -26.27
N SER A 226 6.38 -20.80 -25.32
CA SER A 226 6.09 -21.06 -23.91
C SER A 226 4.96 -20.16 -23.37
N THR A 227 4.78 -19.00 -24.00
CA THR A 227 3.72 -18.02 -23.71
C THR A 227 2.43 -18.35 -24.43
N THR A 228 2.38 -19.28 -25.40
CA THR A 228 1.11 -19.72 -26.02
C THR A 228 0.21 -20.41 -25.01
N ASN A 229 0.78 -21.18 -24.06
CA ASN A 229 0.01 -21.72 -22.93
C ASN A 229 -0.46 -20.63 -21.95
N CYS A 230 0.24 -19.50 -21.83
CA CYS A 230 -0.20 -18.36 -21.02
C CYS A 230 -1.29 -17.57 -21.76
N PHE A 231 -1.10 -17.32 -23.04
CA PHE A 231 -2.02 -16.59 -23.90
C PHE A 231 -3.33 -17.37 -24.11
N GLU A 232 -3.25 -18.69 -24.29
CA GLU A 232 -4.42 -19.57 -24.31
C GLU A 232 -5.08 -19.68 -22.92
N ARG A 233 -4.32 -19.67 -21.82
CA ARG A 233 -4.90 -19.62 -20.46
C ARG A 233 -5.62 -18.30 -20.19
N ASP A 234 -5.00 -17.18 -20.53
CA ASP A 234 -5.55 -15.85 -20.31
C ASP A 234 -6.75 -15.62 -21.22
N SER A 235 -6.69 -16.06 -22.48
CA SER A 235 -7.83 -16.04 -23.39
C SER A 235 -8.98 -16.94 -22.93
N ASN A 236 -8.71 -18.16 -22.42
CA ASN A 236 -9.74 -19.00 -21.81
C ASN A 236 -10.29 -18.42 -20.49
N ALA A 237 -9.47 -17.70 -19.71
CA ALA A 237 -9.91 -17.03 -18.50
C ALA A 237 -10.85 -15.84 -18.83
N GLU A 238 -10.54 -15.09 -19.88
CA GLU A 238 -11.38 -14.01 -20.41
C GLU A 238 -12.68 -14.52 -21.05
N GLN A 239 -12.71 -15.74 -21.61
CA GLN A 239 -13.94 -16.35 -22.14
C GLN A 239 -14.90 -16.87 -21.06
N LYS A 240 -14.43 -17.11 -19.83
CA LYS A 240 -15.24 -17.68 -18.74
C LYS A 240 -16.00 -16.62 -17.92
N THR A 241 -15.57 -15.36 -17.98
CA THR A 241 -16.16 -14.24 -17.23
C THR A 241 -17.48 -13.65 -17.78
N PRO A 242 -17.82 -13.71 -19.08
CA PRO A 242 -19.05 -13.06 -19.59
C PRO A 242 -20.35 -13.79 -19.21
N GLY A 243 -20.33 -15.13 -19.07
CA GLY A 243 -21.54 -15.94 -18.87
C GLY A 243 -21.83 -16.35 -17.42
N ALA A 244 -20.90 -16.15 -16.50
CA ALA A 244 -21.04 -16.68 -15.13
C ALA A 244 -21.90 -15.80 -14.20
N ILE A 245 -22.20 -14.56 -14.58
CA ILE A 245 -22.94 -13.62 -13.71
C ILE A 245 -24.47 -13.78 -13.87
N GLU A 246 -24.97 -14.19 -15.05
CA GLU A 246 -26.41 -14.41 -15.26
C GLU A 246 -26.92 -15.73 -14.66
N ASP A 247 -26.09 -16.78 -14.66
CA ASP A 247 -26.48 -18.10 -14.14
C ASP A 247 -26.53 -18.19 -12.60
N GLU A 248 -25.82 -17.31 -11.90
CA GLU A 248 -25.80 -17.30 -10.42
C GLU A 248 -27.01 -16.55 -9.84
N GLN A 249 -27.52 -15.52 -10.53
CA GLN A 249 -28.73 -14.80 -10.11
C GLN A 249 -30.02 -15.62 -10.30
N HIS A 250 -30.07 -16.53 -11.28
CA HIS A 250 -31.21 -17.43 -11.49
C HIS A 250 -31.25 -18.62 -10.51
N ARG A 251 -30.15 -18.94 -9.82
CA ARG A 251 -30.11 -20.02 -8.82
C ARG A 251 -30.47 -19.59 -7.40
N GLU A 252 -30.42 -18.30 -7.06
CA GLU A 252 -30.83 -17.80 -5.74
C GLU A 252 -32.33 -17.45 -5.63
N LEU A 253 -33.09 -17.55 -6.74
CA LEU A 253 -34.51 -17.20 -6.79
C LEU A 253 -35.46 -18.39 -6.99
N ASN A 254 -35.01 -19.62 -6.75
CA ASN A 254 -35.85 -20.83 -6.74
C ASN A 254 -35.68 -21.66 -5.46
#